data_AF-A0A969UXT0-F1
#
_entry.id   AF-A0A969UXT0-F1
#
_cell.length_a   1.000
_cell.length_b   1.000
_cell.length_c   1.000
_cell.angle_alpha   90.00
_cell.angle_beta   90.00
_cell.angle_gamma   90.00
#
_symmetry.space_group_name_H-M   'P 1'
#
loop_
_entity.id
_entity.type
_entity.pdbx_description
1 polymer ?
#
loop_
_entity_poly.entity_id
_entity_poly.type
_entity_poly.pdbx_seq_one_letter_code
_entity_poly.pdbx_strand_id
1 'polypeptide(L)'
;MGQESVILFFLLSGFVIDYSFSKSQDQSFSSYFQKRFFRLYIPLIFVLPLGYLIASDNQSQLINPDWKSLGLNLLMVQDIASVKPAVLARPYMDNLPLWSLSYEWWFYMLFYPIVTYVKSPERQSQFVWILGVVSALLYALHPNAILRVLMYLSIWWLGVQLSQLYRNGNRGVLTVRAIAFPLSGIAASTAILLFQCWMTKLQGQEL
;
A
#
# COMPACT_ATOMS: atom_id res chain seq x y z
N MET A 1 -4.53 1.51 -17.49
CA MET A 1 -3.19 1.16 -18.02
C MET A 1 -2.08 1.32 -16.97
N GLY A 2 -2.04 2.40 -16.17
CA GLY A 2 -1.01 2.53 -15.10
C GLY A 2 -1.37 1.89 -13.76
N GLN A 3 -2.66 1.87 -13.39
CA GLN A 3 -3.08 1.40 -12.06
C GLN A 3 -2.98 -0.13 -11.90
N GLU A 4 -3.25 -0.88 -12.97
CA GLU A 4 -3.15 -2.33 -13.00
C GLU A 4 -1.69 -2.78 -12.80
N SER A 5 -0.75 -2.08 -13.44
CA SER A 5 0.70 -2.28 -13.26
C SER A 5 1.14 -2.03 -11.82
N VAL A 6 0.55 -1.05 -11.13
CA VAL A 6 0.86 -0.80 -9.71
C VAL A 6 0.33 -1.91 -8.80
N ILE A 7 -0.84 -2.48 -9.11
CA ILE A 7 -1.36 -3.64 -8.38
C ILE A 7 -0.43 -4.84 -8.53
N LEU A 8 0.05 -5.11 -9.76
CA LEU A 8 1.05 -6.16 -9.99
C LEU A 8 2.36 -5.89 -9.26
N PHE A 9 2.83 -4.63 -9.25
CA PHE A 9 4.00 -4.21 -8.48
C PHE A 9 3.83 -4.48 -6.97
N PHE A 10 2.66 -4.17 -6.39
CA PHE A 10 2.38 -4.47 -4.99
C PHE A 10 2.40 -5.98 -4.70
N LEU A 11 1.80 -6.77 -5.57
CA LEU A 11 1.78 -8.23 -5.43
C LEU A 11 3.20 -8.82 -5.49
N LEU A 12 4.03 -8.37 -6.45
CA LEU A 12 5.43 -8.79 -6.55
C LEU A 12 6.26 -8.32 -5.36
N SER A 13 6.04 -7.08 -4.90
CA SER A 13 6.69 -6.52 -3.72
C SER A 13 6.40 -7.38 -2.48
N GLY A 14 5.14 -7.72 -2.22
CA GLY A 14 4.74 -8.57 -1.11
C GLY A 14 5.40 -9.95 -1.16
N PHE A 15 5.41 -10.56 -2.33
CA PHE A 15 6.07 -11.85 -2.55
C PHE A 15 7.58 -11.79 -2.22
N VAL A 16 8.30 -10.83 -2.81
CA VAL A 16 9.75 -10.71 -2.65
C VAL A 16 10.13 -10.40 -1.21
N ILE A 17 9.33 -9.60 -0.51
CA ILE A 17 9.60 -9.20 0.87
C ILE A 17 9.47 -10.38 1.82
N ASP A 18 8.37 -11.13 1.75
CA ASP A 18 8.19 -12.32 2.58
C ASP A 18 9.24 -13.39 2.25
N TYR A 19 9.53 -13.61 0.96
CA TYR A 19 10.56 -14.56 0.53
C TYR A 19 11.94 -14.16 1.07
N SER A 20 12.35 -12.91 0.89
CA SER A 20 13.63 -12.37 1.37
C SER A 20 13.73 -12.39 2.90
N PHE A 21 12.64 -12.07 3.60
CA PHE A 21 12.59 -12.07 5.06
C PHE A 21 12.79 -13.48 5.63
N SER A 22 12.08 -14.47 5.07
CA SER A 22 12.22 -15.86 5.50
C SER A 22 13.58 -16.51 5.22
N LYS A 23 14.28 -16.05 4.18
CA LYS A 23 15.64 -16.49 3.87
C LYS A 23 16.72 -15.73 4.64
N SER A 24 16.37 -14.65 5.32
CA SER A 24 17.34 -13.84 6.05
C SER A 24 17.79 -14.56 7.31
N GLN A 25 19.10 -14.59 7.57
CA GLN A 25 19.68 -15.10 8.81
C GLN A 25 19.37 -14.18 10.00
N ASP A 26 19.21 -12.89 9.75
CA ASP A 26 18.91 -11.87 10.75
C ASP A 26 17.52 -11.28 10.51
N GLN A 27 16.59 -11.66 11.39
CA GLN A 27 15.18 -11.24 11.38
C GLN A 27 14.90 -10.13 12.40
N SER A 28 15.94 -9.45 12.89
CA SER A 28 15.79 -8.31 13.79
C SER A 28 15.08 -7.14 13.10
N PHE A 29 14.30 -6.40 13.88
CA PHE A 29 13.58 -5.23 13.39
C PHE A 29 14.54 -4.18 12.82
N SER A 30 15.67 -3.95 13.48
CA SER A 30 16.66 -2.95 13.07
C SER A 30 17.24 -3.27 11.68
N SER A 31 17.66 -4.52 11.46
CA SER A 31 18.20 -4.98 10.18
C SER A 31 17.16 -4.91 9.06
N TYR A 32 15.92 -5.30 9.35
CA TYR A 32 14.81 -5.17 8.42
C TYR A 32 14.53 -3.70 8.08
N PHE A 33 14.35 -2.85 9.09
CA PHE A 33 14.01 -1.45 8.96
C PHE A 33 15.06 -0.68 8.15
N GLN A 34 16.35 -0.82 8.50
CA GLN A 34 17.44 -0.13 7.81
C GLN A 34 17.49 -0.46 6.32
N LYS A 35 17.42 -1.76 5.96
CA LYS A 35 17.44 -2.21 4.56
C LYS A 35 16.28 -1.59 3.74
N ARG A 36 15.11 -1.43 4.34
CA ARG A 36 13.92 -0.87 3.66
C ARG A 36 13.91 0.65 3.67
N PHE A 37 14.37 1.27 4.76
CA PHE A 37 14.54 2.71 4.88
C PHE A 37 15.50 3.22 3.80
N PHE A 38 16.71 2.69 3.70
CA PHE A 38 17.67 3.12 2.67
C PHE A 38 17.15 2.85 1.26
N ARG A 39 16.48 1.71 1.02
CA ARG A 39 15.90 1.39 -0.30
C ARG A 39 14.91 2.44 -0.78
N LEU A 40 14.11 3.02 0.11
CA LEU A 40 13.04 3.97 -0.25
C LEU A 40 13.49 5.43 -0.13
N TYR A 41 14.27 5.77 0.91
CA TYR A 41 14.71 7.14 1.16
C TYR A 41 15.88 7.58 0.26
N ILE A 42 16.74 6.66 -0.20
CA ILE A 42 17.81 7.01 -1.15
C ILE A 42 17.21 7.55 -2.46
N PRO A 43 16.25 6.89 -3.13
CA PRO A 43 15.57 7.50 -4.27
C PRO A 43 14.84 8.80 -3.90
N LEU A 44 14.16 8.84 -2.76
CA LEU A 44 13.35 9.99 -2.35
C LEU A 44 14.18 11.28 -2.21
N ILE A 45 15.36 11.20 -1.59
CA ILE A 45 16.21 12.39 -1.39
C ILE A 45 16.73 12.99 -2.71
N PHE A 46 16.80 12.21 -3.79
CA PHE A 46 17.09 12.74 -5.12
C PHE A 46 15.85 13.25 -5.82
N VAL A 47 14.74 12.51 -5.72
CA VAL A 47 13.50 12.82 -6.44
C VAL A 47 12.83 14.09 -5.93
N LEU A 48 12.86 14.39 -4.63
CA LEU A 48 12.22 15.59 -4.07
C LEU A 48 12.89 16.90 -4.54
N PRO A 49 14.23 17.07 -4.44
CA PRO A 49 14.90 18.25 -4.98
C PRO A 49 14.80 18.34 -6.51
N LEU A 50 14.92 17.23 -7.24
CA LEU A 50 14.75 17.24 -8.69
C LEU A 50 13.35 17.70 -9.09
N GLY A 51 12.30 17.23 -8.40
CA GLY A 51 10.94 17.68 -8.62
C GLY A 51 10.78 19.19 -8.39
N TYR A 52 11.41 19.73 -7.34
CA TYR A 52 11.43 21.16 -7.08
C TYR A 52 12.15 21.96 -8.18
N LEU A 53 13.32 21.50 -8.63
CA LEU A 53 14.08 22.16 -9.69
C LEU A 53 13.31 22.20 -11.01
N ILE A 54 12.70 21.08 -11.40
CA ILE A 54 11.87 20.98 -12.61
C ILE A 54 10.64 21.91 -12.51
N ALA A 55 9.96 21.92 -11.36
CA ALA A 55 8.82 22.79 -11.15
C ALA A 55 9.21 24.27 -11.26
N SER A 56 10.36 24.65 -10.68
CA SER A 56 10.89 26.01 -10.73
C SER A 56 11.30 26.44 -12.14
N ASP A 57 11.92 25.55 -12.91
CA ASP A 57 12.26 25.79 -14.32
C ASP A 57 11.00 26.03 -15.17
N ASN A 58 9.98 25.20 -14.99
CA ASN A 58 8.68 25.32 -15.69
C ASN A 58 7.97 26.65 -15.41
N GLN A 59 8.15 27.24 -14.24
CA GLN A 59 7.57 28.55 -13.88
C GLN A 59 8.52 29.72 -14.15
N SER A 60 9.71 29.46 -14.69
CA SER A 60 10.77 30.45 -14.95
C SER A 60 11.13 31.31 -13.72
N GLN A 61 10.82 30.82 -12.51
CA GLN A 61 11.02 31.51 -11.23
C GLN A 61 11.25 30.49 -10.11
N LEU A 62 11.99 30.89 -9.07
CA LEU A 62 12.13 30.09 -7.85
C LEU A 62 10.79 30.06 -7.11
N ILE A 63 10.15 28.89 -7.13
CA ILE A 63 8.91 28.64 -6.39
C ILE A 63 9.22 28.63 -4.91
N ASN A 64 8.37 29.23 -4.07
CA ASN A 64 8.52 29.10 -2.63
C ASN A 64 8.23 27.64 -2.21
N PRO A 65 9.20 26.91 -1.64
CA PRO A 65 8.99 25.52 -1.26
C PRO A 65 7.92 25.38 -0.17
N ASP A 66 6.92 24.55 -0.43
CA ASP A 66 5.94 24.16 0.59
C ASP A 66 6.57 23.14 1.56
N TRP A 67 7.17 23.68 2.62
CA TRP A 67 7.80 22.91 3.68
C TRP A 67 6.84 21.93 4.39
N LYS A 68 5.54 22.25 4.46
CA LYS A 68 4.55 21.37 5.08
C LYS A 68 4.30 20.16 4.18
N SER A 69 4.09 20.39 2.88
CA SER A 69 3.94 19.31 1.90
C SER A 69 5.22 18.45 1.82
N LEU A 70 6.40 19.08 1.84
CA LEU A 70 7.67 18.37 1.87
C LEU A 70 7.78 17.45 3.10
N GLY A 71 7.47 17.97 4.30
CA GLY A 71 7.46 17.19 5.54
C GLY A 71 6.51 16.00 5.49
N LEU A 72 5.28 16.19 4.98
CA LEU A 72 4.31 15.11 4.84
C LEU A 72 4.74 14.05 3.79
N ASN A 73 5.41 14.47 2.71
CA ASN A 73 5.97 13.53 1.72
C ASN A 73 7.15 12.74 2.30
N LEU A 74 7.97 13.36 3.15
CA LEU A 74 9.04 12.67 3.88
C LEU A 74 8.51 11.66 4.90
N LEU A 75 7.32 11.90 5.45
CA LEU A 75 6.60 10.94 6.31
C LEU A 75 5.86 9.86 5.50
N MET A 76 5.97 9.86 4.17
CA MET A 76 5.33 8.88 3.30
C MET A 76 3.80 8.82 3.49
N VAL A 77 3.12 9.97 3.62
CA VAL A 77 1.64 10.04 3.76
C VAL A 77 0.93 10.67 2.56
N GLN A 78 1.66 10.88 1.47
CA GLN A 78 1.14 11.43 0.22
C GLN A 78 0.28 10.42 -0.55
N ASP A 79 -0.76 10.93 -1.23
CA ASP A 79 -1.63 10.13 -2.11
C ASP A 79 -2.28 11.00 -3.20
N ILE A 80 -2.93 10.39 -4.19
CA ILE A 80 -3.57 11.11 -5.31
C ILE A 80 -4.93 11.70 -4.87
N ALA A 81 -4.96 13.00 -4.60
CA ALA A 81 -6.18 13.73 -4.19
C ALA A 81 -7.27 13.82 -5.27
N SER A 82 -6.93 13.67 -6.55
CA SER A 82 -7.90 13.75 -7.65
C SER A 82 -8.75 12.48 -7.82
N VAL A 83 -8.32 11.35 -7.25
CA VAL A 83 -8.96 10.03 -7.44
C VAL A 83 -9.46 9.46 -6.12
N LYS A 84 -8.98 9.97 -4.98
CA LYS A 84 -9.23 9.38 -3.66
C LYS A 84 -9.70 10.44 -2.67
N PRO A 85 -10.79 10.20 -1.91
CA PRO A 85 -11.22 11.10 -0.85
C PRO A 85 -10.27 11.02 0.37
N ALA A 86 -10.29 12.03 1.24
CA ALA A 86 -9.51 12.05 2.50
C ALA A 86 -8.00 11.81 2.31
N VAL A 87 -7.38 12.55 1.38
CA VAL A 87 -5.92 12.57 1.19
C VAL A 87 -5.29 13.60 2.12
N LEU A 88 -4.30 13.17 2.92
CA LEU A 88 -3.62 14.02 3.90
C LEU A 88 -2.62 14.99 3.24
N ALA A 89 -1.94 14.54 2.19
CA ALA A 89 -0.97 15.33 1.44
C ALA A 89 -0.98 14.93 -0.03
N ARG A 90 -0.79 15.91 -0.92
CA ARG A 90 -0.55 15.64 -2.34
C ARG A 90 0.92 15.26 -2.57
N PRO A 91 1.23 14.50 -3.62
CA PRO A 91 2.61 14.24 -3.99
C PRO A 91 3.36 15.54 -4.21
N TYR A 92 4.57 15.65 -3.66
CA TYR A 92 5.36 16.86 -3.77
C TYR A 92 5.64 17.18 -5.25
N MET A 93 5.37 18.43 -5.65
CA MET A 93 5.52 18.91 -7.04
C MET A 93 4.84 18.01 -8.09
N ASP A 94 3.64 17.50 -7.76
CA ASP A 94 2.82 16.63 -8.62
C ASP A 94 3.54 15.36 -9.11
N ASN A 95 4.53 14.89 -8.35
CA ASN A 95 5.23 13.65 -8.64
C ASN A 95 4.34 12.43 -8.33
N LEU A 96 3.45 12.11 -9.26
CA LEU A 96 2.43 11.08 -9.10
C LEU A 96 3.01 9.76 -8.57
N PRO A 97 4.10 9.17 -9.10
CA PRO A 97 4.67 7.92 -8.58
C PRO A 97 4.92 7.84 -7.06
N LEU A 98 5.05 8.98 -6.36
CA LEU A 98 5.23 8.99 -4.90
C LEU A 98 4.05 8.37 -4.12
N TRP A 99 2.85 8.31 -4.70
CA TRP A 99 1.71 7.69 -4.01
C TRP A 99 1.98 6.20 -3.74
N SER A 100 2.44 5.43 -4.73
CA SER A 100 2.66 3.99 -4.55
C SER A 100 3.85 3.69 -3.64
N LEU A 101 4.83 4.59 -3.60
CA LEU A 101 5.96 4.54 -2.66
C LEU A 101 5.51 4.68 -1.20
N SER A 102 4.55 5.57 -0.94
CA SER A 102 3.96 5.78 0.38
C SER A 102 3.29 4.50 0.90
N TYR A 103 2.49 3.84 0.05
CA TYR A 103 1.89 2.55 0.40
C TYR A 103 2.94 1.46 0.70
N GLU A 104 3.97 1.36 -0.14
CA GLU A 104 5.05 0.39 0.04
C GLU A 104 5.75 0.54 1.39
N TRP A 105 6.02 1.78 1.82
CA TRP A 105 6.58 2.08 3.14
C TRP A 105 5.69 1.54 4.27
N TRP A 106 4.40 1.89 4.26
CA TRP A 106 3.48 1.45 5.32
C TRP A 106 3.21 -0.05 5.31
N PHE A 107 3.20 -0.70 4.13
CA PHE A 107 3.10 -2.16 4.06
C PHE A 107 4.29 -2.84 4.73
N TYR A 108 5.50 -2.30 4.57
CA TYR A 108 6.68 -2.85 5.26
C TYR A 108 6.60 -2.67 6.78
N MET A 109 6.13 -1.50 7.23
CA MET A 109 5.97 -1.22 8.66
C MET A 109 4.89 -2.12 9.30
N LEU A 110 3.83 -2.47 8.56
CA LEU A 110 2.79 -3.37 9.03
C LEU A 110 3.17 -4.85 8.89
N PHE A 111 3.93 -5.21 7.86
CA PHE A 111 4.35 -6.59 7.61
C PHE A 111 5.14 -7.17 8.77
N TYR A 112 6.15 -6.43 9.25
CA TYR A 112 7.02 -6.90 10.31
C TYR A 112 6.27 -7.33 11.59
N PRO A 113 5.45 -6.46 12.25
CA PRO A 113 4.73 -6.85 13.45
C PRO A 113 3.74 -8.00 13.18
N ILE A 114 3.08 -8.05 12.02
CA ILE A 114 2.16 -9.14 11.70
C ILE A 114 2.90 -10.48 11.67
N VAL A 115 4.03 -10.57 10.98
CA VAL A 115 4.80 -11.82 10.87
C VAL A 115 5.48 -12.18 12.19
N THR A 116 5.92 -11.20 12.97
CA THR A 116 6.58 -11.43 14.27
C THR A 116 5.60 -11.89 15.34
N TYR A 117 4.42 -11.28 15.45
CA TYR A 117 3.45 -11.60 16.51
C TYR A 117 2.50 -12.74 16.16
N VAL A 118 2.20 -12.95 14.86
CA VAL A 118 1.31 -14.04 14.42
C VAL A 118 2.15 -15.12 13.75
N LYS A 119 2.36 -16.25 14.42
CA LYS A 119 3.31 -17.28 13.97
C LYS A 119 2.83 -18.15 12.79
N SER A 120 1.52 -18.33 12.63
CA SER A 120 0.97 -19.19 11.56
C SER A 120 0.70 -18.36 10.30
N PRO A 121 1.23 -18.77 9.13
CA PRO A 121 0.94 -18.15 7.82
C PRO A 121 -0.56 -17.98 7.53
N GLU A 122 -1.35 -18.98 7.91
CA GLU A 122 -2.80 -19.00 7.74
C GLU A 122 -3.46 -17.95 8.63
N ARG A 123 -3.05 -17.85 9.90
CA ARG A 123 -3.58 -16.85 10.84
C ARG A 123 -3.17 -15.42 10.45
N GLN A 124 -1.94 -15.22 9.98
CA GLN A 124 -1.50 -13.93 9.45
C GLN A 124 -2.42 -13.48 8.31
N SER A 125 -2.67 -14.40 7.38
CA SER A 125 -3.52 -14.19 6.21
C SER A 125 -4.97 -13.89 6.60
N GLN A 126 -5.55 -14.69 7.49
CA GLN A 126 -6.89 -14.46 8.02
C GLN A 126 -7.00 -13.09 8.70
N PHE A 127 -6.02 -12.73 9.54
CA PHE A 127 -5.98 -11.44 10.22
C PHE A 127 -6.00 -10.27 9.22
N VAL A 128 -5.14 -10.32 8.20
CA VAL A 128 -5.06 -9.24 7.18
C VAL A 128 -6.33 -9.16 6.35
N TRP A 129 -6.93 -10.30 5.98
CA TRP A 129 -8.19 -10.31 5.24
C TRP A 129 -9.36 -9.76 6.05
N ILE A 130 -9.49 -10.15 7.33
CA ILE A 130 -10.50 -9.58 8.23
C ILE A 130 -10.28 -8.08 8.38
N LEU A 131 -9.03 -7.66 8.61
CA LEU A 131 -8.67 -6.25 8.74
C LEU A 131 -9.02 -5.46 7.47
N GLY A 132 -8.77 -6.02 6.29
CA GLY A 132 -9.11 -5.43 5.00
C GLY A 132 -10.60 -5.24 4.81
N VAL A 133 -11.41 -6.27 5.08
CA VAL A 133 -12.88 -6.21 4.96
C VAL A 133 -13.47 -5.22 5.97
N VAL A 134 -13.03 -5.27 7.23
CA VAL A 134 -13.45 -4.30 8.26
C VAL A 134 -13.05 -2.88 7.85
N SER A 135 -11.85 -2.71 7.30
CA SER A 135 -11.41 -1.39 6.82
C SER A 135 -12.24 -0.91 5.63
N ALA A 136 -12.67 -1.80 4.73
CA ALA A 136 -13.56 -1.46 3.62
C ALA A 136 -14.93 -0.99 4.11
N LEU A 137 -15.51 -1.68 5.11
CA LEU A 137 -16.76 -1.28 5.76
C LEU A 137 -16.63 0.10 6.42
N LEU A 138 -15.57 0.29 7.23
CA LEU A 138 -15.36 1.56 7.92
C LEU A 138 -15.04 2.71 6.94
N TYR A 139 -14.32 2.42 5.86
CA TYR A 139 -13.99 3.42 4.84
C TYR A 139 -15.24 3.89 4.09
N ALA A 140 -16.20 3.00 3.85
CA ALA A 140 -17.49 3.36 3.24
C ALA A 140 -18.27 4.36 4.12
N LEU A 141 -18.15 4.25 5.45
CA LEU A 141 -18.80 5.15 6.41
C LEU A 141 -18.02 6.46 6.63
N HIS A 142 -16.71 6.35 6.86
CA HIS A 142 -15.81 7.45 7.17
C HIS A 142 -14.49 7.30 6.40
N PRO A 143 -14.39 7.86 5.19
CA PRO A 143 -13.18 7.77 4.38
C PRO A 143 -11.96 8.34 5.11
N ASN A 144 -10.90 7.54 5.24
CA ASN A 144 -9.64 7.93 5.89
C ASN A 144 -8.45 7.24 5.19
N ALA A 145 -7.31 7.92 5.13
CA ALA A 145 -6.05 7.40 4.61
C ALA A 145 -5.62 6.09 5.28
N ILE A 146 -5.80 5.95 6.60
CA ILE A 146 -5.38 4.73 7.34
C ILE A 146 -6.19 3.51 6.85
N LEU A 147 -7.52 3.63 6.83
CA LEU A 147 -8.40 2.56 6.38
C LEU A 147 -8.10 2.16 4.94
N ARG A 148 -7.79 3.14 4.09
CA ARG A 148 -7.36 2.89 2.72
C ARG A 148 -6.05 2.09 2.68
N VAL A 149 -5.02 2.46 3.45
CA VAL A 149 -3.77 1.67 3.55
C VAL A 149 -4.06 0.24 3.97
N LEU A 150 -4.93 0.02 4.95
CA LEU A 150 -5.30 -1.33 5.41
C LEU A 150 -6.06 -2.15 4.34
N MET A 151 -6.88 -1.51 3.51
CA MET A 151 -7.51 -2.18 2.37
C MET A 151 -6.47 -2.60 1.33
N TYR A 152 -5.58 -1.69 0.92
CA TYR A 152 -4.53 -2.02 -0.06
C TYR A 152 -3.51 -3.01 0.49
N LEU A 153 -3.30 -3.05 1.81
CA LEU A 153 -2.48 -4.08 2.46
C LEU A 153 -2.96 -5.48 2.09
N SER A 154 -4.28 -5.70 1.97
CA SER A 154 -4.82 -7.02 1.60
C SER A 154 -4.39 -7.46 0.19
N ILE A 155 -4.30 -6.51 -0.75
CA ILE A 155 -3.82 -6.76 -2.12
C ILE A 155 -2.32 -7.09 -2.08
N TRP A 156 -1.53 -6.29 -1.38
CA TRP A 156 -0.10 -6.54 -1.22
C TRP A 156 0.18 -7.88 -0.50
N TRP A 157 -0.64 -8.22 0.49
CA TRP A 157 -0.53 -9.45 1.27
C TRP A 157 -0.87 -10.71 0.46
N LEU A 158 -1.64 -10.59 -0.62
CA LEU A 158 -1.82 -11.68 -1.57
C LEU A 158 -0.45 -12.16 -2.12
N GLY A 159 0.48 -11.23 -2.36
CA GLY A 159 1.87 -11.55 -2.71
C GLY A 159 2.60 -12.34 -1.61
N VAL A 160 2.42 -11.93 -0.36
CA VAL A 160 2.97 -12.63 0.82
C VAL A 160 2.43 -14.06 0.90
N GLN A 161 1.13 -14.26 0.74
CA GLN A 161 0.50 -15.59 0.71
C GLN A 161 1.06 -16.47 -0.40
N LEU A 162 1.26 -15.92 -1.60
CA LEU A 162 1.88 -16.64 -2.70
C LEU A 162 3.31 -17.08 -2.37
N SER A 163 4.10 -16.24 -1.70
CA SER A 163 5.45 -16.60 -1.23
C SER A 163 5.41 -17.73 -0.21
N GLN A 164 4.50 -17.67 0.76
CA GLN A 164 4.33 -18.70 1.78
C GLN A 164 3.93 -20.04 1.16
N LEU A 165 2.98 -20.05 0.22
CA LEU A 165 2.59 -21.24 -0.54
C LEU A 165 3.74 -21.81 -1.38
N TYR A 166 4.51 -20.93 -2.01
CA TYR A 166 5.68 -21.31 -2.81
C TYR A 166 6.76 -21.99 -1.97
N ARG A 167 7.04 -21.49 -0.77
CA ARG A 167 8.03 -22.09 0.16
C ARG A 167 7.58 -23.43 0.73
N ASN A 168 6.29 -23.59 0.99
CA ASN A 168 5.73 -24.82 1.61
C ASN A 168 5.66 -26.02 0.64
N GLY A 169 6.22 -25.92 -0.57
CA GLY A 169 6.33 -27.05 -1.49
C GLY A 169 5.10 -27.30 -2.37
N ASN A 170 4.04 -26.49 -2.25
CA ASN A 170 2.87 -26.53 -3.13
C ASN A 170 3.16 -25.86 -4.49
N ARG A 171 4.18 -26.35 -5.20
CA ARG A 171 4.76 -25.76 -6.42
C ARG A 171 3.83 -25.73 -7.66
N GLY A 172 2.58 -26.14 -7.55
CA GLY A 172 1.68 -26.22 -8.71
C GLY A 172 0.20 -26.42 -8.39
N VAL A 173 -0.16 -26.81 -7.17
CA VAL A 173 -1.57 -26.85 -6.75
C VAL A 173 -1.84 -25.60 -5.94
N LEU A 174 -2.08 -24.50 -6.66
CA LEU A 174 -2.90 -23.42 -6.12
C LEU A 174 -4.25 -24.05 -5.77
N THR A 175 -4.34 -24.56 -4.53
CA THR A 175 -5.56 -25.20 -4.08
C THR A 175 -6.65 -24.16 -4.23
N VAL A 176 -7.75 -24.49 -4.89
CA VAL A 176 -8.85 -23.55 -5.15
C VAL A 176 -9.24 -22.80 -3.87
N ARG A 177 -9.18 -23.46 -2.70
CA ARG A 177 -9.37 -22.86 -1.38
C ARG A 177 -8.38 -21.74 -1.02
N ALA A 178 -7.10 -21.89 -1.36
CA ALA A 178 -6.04 -20.93 -1.08
C ALA A 178 -6.19 -19.63 -1.88
N ILE A 179 -6.81 -19.70 -3.07
CA ILE A 179 -7.17 -18.53 -3.87
C ILE A 179 -8.57 -18.02 -3.54
N ALA A 180 -9.53 -18.92 -3.29
CA ALA A 180 -10.93 -18.57 -3.08
C ALA A 180 -11.14 -17.67 -1.85
N PHE A 181 -10.40 -17.88 -0.77
CA PHE A 181 -10.49 -17.03 0.42
C PHE A 181 -9.98 -15.59 0.16
N PRO A 182 -8.81 -15.39 -0.47
CA PRO A 182 -8.41 -14.08 -0.98
C PRO A 182 -9.40 -13.42 -1.94
N LEU A 183 -9.89 -14.18 -2.92
CA LEU A 183 -10.84 -13.66 -3.90
C LEU A 183 -12.17 -13.26 -3.25
N SER A 184 -12.65 -14.00 -2.26
CA SER A 184 -13.88 -13.64 -1.54
C SER A 184 -13.69 -12.37 -0.73
N GLY A 185 -12.52 -12.16 -0.12
CA GLY A 185 -12.19 -10.92 0.59
C GLY A 185 -12.13 -9.70 -0.34
N ILE A 186 -11.53 -9.84 -1.52
CA ILE A 186 -11.50 -8.79 -2.56
C ILE A 186 -12.92 -8.52 -3.06
N ALA A 187 -13.68 -9.57 -3.38
CA ALA A 187 -15.05 -9.45 -3.86
C ALA A 187 -15.95 -8.76 -2.84
N ALA A 188 -15.86 -9.13 -1.56
CA ALA A 188 -16.60 -8.50 -0.47
C ALA A 188 -16.24 -7.02 -0.34
N SER A 189 -14.95 -6.69 -0.30
CA SER A 189 -14.48 -5.30 -0.20
C SER A 189 -14.94 -4.46 -1.39
N THR A 190 -14.92 -5.04 -2.59
CA THR A 190 -15.38 -4.38 -3.83
C THR A 190 -16.90 -4.17 -3.81
N ALA A 191 -17.66 -5.18 -3.39
CA ALA A 191 -19.12 -5.10 -3.28
C ALA A 191 -19.55 -4.03 -2.28
N ILE A 192 -18.87 -3.91 -1.13
CA ILE A 192 -19.12 -2.86 -0.13
C ILE A 192 -18.92 -1.47 -0.75
N LEU A 193 -17.81 -1.25 -1.45
CA LEU A 193 -17.54 0.05 -2.09
C LEU A 193 -18.50 0.37 -3.23
N LEU A 194 -18.87 -0.63 -4.04
CA LEU A 194 -19.85 -0.46 -5.12
C LEU A 194 -21.23 -0.13 -4.58
N PHE A 195 -21.65 -0.81 -3.51
CA PHE A 195 -22.91 -0.53 -2.82
C PHE A 195 -22.92 0.91 -2.27
N GLN A 196 -21.83 1.35 -1.64
CA GLN A 196 -21.73 2.73 -1.15
C GLN A 196 -21.81 3.74 -2.30
N CYS A 197 -21.08 3.52 -3.39
CA CYS A 197 -21.13 4.38 -4.57
C CYS A 197 -22.55 4.47 -5.16
N TRP A 198 -23.26 3.34 -5.21
CA TRP A 198 -24.65 3.29 -5.65
C TRP A 198 -25.58 4.08 -4.70
N MET A 199 -25.42 3.91 -3.38
CA MET A 199 -26.18 4.66 -2.38
C MET A 199 -25.94 6.17 -2.47
N THR A 200 -24.69 6.62 -2.64
CA THR A 200 -24.35 8.04 -2.79
C THR A 200 -24.97 8.63 -4.07
N LYS A 201 -24.93 7.88 -5.18
CA LYS A 201 -25.61 8.29 -6.44
C LYS A 201 -27.12 8.44 -6.27
N LEU A 202 -27.77 7.53 -5.53
CA LEU A 202 -29.20 7.61 -5.26
C LEU A 202 -29.58 8.83 -4.39
N GLN A 203 -28.69 9.24 -3.50
CA GLN A 203 -28.90 10.39 -2.62
C GLN A 203 -28.63 11.74 -3.30
N GLY A 204 -28.25 11.76 -4.58
CA GLY A 204 -28.08 12.98 -5.37
C GLY A 204 -26.91 13.88 -4.92
N GLN A 205 -26.03 13.37 -4.06
CA GLN A 205 -24.78 14.06 -3.71
C GLN A 205 -23.70 13.66 -4.71
N GLU A 206 -23.47 14.50 -5.71
CA GLU A 206 -22.22 14.41 -6.47
C GLU A 206 -21.04 14.77 -5.55
N LEU A 207 -20.02 13.89 -5.56
CA LEU A 207 -18.76 14.02 -4.81
C LEU A 207 -17.91 15.18 -5.33
#